data_AF-A0A9Q4D3J1-F1
#
_entry.id   AF-A0A9Q4D3J1-F1
#
_cell.length_a   1.000
_cell.length_b   1.000
_cell.length_c   1.000
_cell.angle_alpha   90.00
_cell.angle_beta   90.00
_cell.angle_gamma   90.00
#
_symmetry.space_group_name_H-M   'P 1'
#
loop_
_entity.id
_entity.type
_entity.pdbx_description
1 polymer ?
#
loop_
_entity_poly.entity_id
_entity_poly.type
_entity_poly.pdbx_seq_one_letter_code
_entity_poly.pdbx_strand_id
1 'polypeptide(L)'
;MDAEFSLITVNKNAVRDAAADGDRRSAGVGPLEQAGRAGPLARTVSVALVLATVLTRALTRVFGELVPKNLAIARPLATARAVTVFQRAFSTVTGPLLTFFNGTANRIVRAVGIEPQEELASVRSPEELTVLVGHSARQGVLPEQTAELVQRSFAFGTRRAHDAMTPGTRDPDGHPGGPGGGTGRRGDRRT
;
A
#
# COMPACT_ATOMS: atom_id res chain seq x y z
N MET A 1 -6.43 12.78 14.34
CA MET A 1 -5.33 11.78 14.29
C MET A 1 -4.25 12.43 13.46
N ASP A 2 -3.55 13.32 14.16
CA ASP A 2 -2.69 14.35 13.63
C ASP A 2 -1.29 13.91 13.97
N ALA A 3 -0.64 13.27 13.00
CA ALA A 3 0.76 12.86 13.10
C ALA A 3 1.57 13.77 12.17
N GLU A 4 2.16 14.78 12.81
CA GLU A 4 3.48 15.33 12.50
C GLU A 4 3.86 15.41 11.02
N PHE A 5 3.47 16.54 10.44
CA PHE A 5 4.44 17.34 9.71
C PHE A 5 5.59 17.67 10.68
N SER A 6 6.59 16.80 10.79
CA SER A 6 7.88 17.12 11.42
C SER A 6 8.61 18.08 10.49
N LEU A 7 8.04 19.28 10.42
CA LEU A 7 8.71 20.49 10.02
C LEU A 7 9.88 20.60 10.97
N ILE A 8 11.08 20.58 10.42
CA ILE A 8 12.34 20.92 11.07
C ILE A 8 12.11 22.21 11.89
N THR A 9 11.69 22.06 13.14
CA THR A 9 11.57 23.14 14.11
C THR A 9 12.96 23.22 14.70
N VAL A 10 13.85 23.89 13.97
CA VAL A 10 15.11 24.31 14.54
C VAL A 10 14.75 25.22 15.70
N ASN A 11 15.00 24.74 16.92
CA ASN A 11 14.79 25.50 18.14
C ASN A 11 15.56 26.82 18.01
N LYS A 12 14.85 27.96 17.96
CA LYS A 12 15.46 29.29 17.81
C LYS A 12 16.47 29.59 18.92
N ASN A 13 16.33 28.95 20.09
CA ASN A 13 17.29 29.07 21.18
C ASN A 13 18.57 28.26 20.89
N ALA A 14 18.45 27.05 20.35
CA ALA A 14 19.60 26.23 19.93
C ALA A 14 20.40 26.88 18.78
N VAL A 15 19.74 27.62 17.88
CA VAL A 15 20.42 28.40 16.83
C VAL A 15 21.13 29.62 17.41
N ARG A 16 20.51 30.29 18.39
CA ARG A 16 21.08 31.46 19.05
C ARG A 16 22.28 31.10 19.93
N ASP A 17 22.22 29.96 20.60
CA ASP A 17 23.31 29.47 21.46
C ASP A 17 24.48 28.92 20.63
N ALA A 18 24.18 28.25 19.50
CA ALA A 18 25.20 27.85 18.53
C ALA A 18 25.83 29.05 17.78
N ALA A 19 25.07 30.13 17.56
CA ALA A 19 25.58 31.38 16.99
C ALA A 19 26.42 32.19 17.99
N ALA A 20 26.19 32.04 19.29
CA ALA A 20 26.97 32.70 20.33
C ALA A 20 28.30 31.99 20.65
N ASP A 21 28.37 30.66 20.45
CA ASP A 21 29.57 29.85 20.70
C ASP A 21 30.49 29.71 19.46
N GLY A 22 29.94 29.90 18.26
CA GLY A 22 30.66 29.75 16.98
C GLY A 22 31.63 30.90 16.60
N ASP A 23 31.59 32.03 17.30
CA ASP A 23 32.33 33.25 16.94
C ASP A 23 33.85 33.17 17.24
N ARG A 24 34.31 32.20 18.06
CA ARG A 24 35.70 32.22 18.55
C ARG A 24 36.68 31.27 17.87
N ARG A 25 36.26 30.27 17.08
CA ARG A 25 37.20 29.25 16.56
C ARG A 25 37.01 28.75 15.14
N SER A 26 35.93 29.10 14.45
CA SER A 26 35.77 28.70 13.04
C SER A 26 34.69 29.53 12.36
N ALA A 27 35.05 30.73 11.89
CA ALA A 27 34.25 31.42 10.89
C ALA A 27 34.43 30.72 9.52
N GLY A 28 34.00 29.46 9.47
CA GLY A 28 33.73 28.71 8.27
C GLY A 28 32.62 29.43 7.55
N VAL A 29 33.04 30.20 6.56
CA VAL A 29 32.19 31.07 5.79
C VAL A 29 31.05 30.24 5.18
N GLY A 30 29.79 30.60 5.44
CA GLY A 30 28.63 29.85 4.94
C GLY A 30 28.65 29.70 3.41
N PRO A 31 28.01 28.66 2.84
CA PRO A 31 28.02 28.41 1.39
C PRO A 31 27.60 29.63 0.54
N LEU A 32 26.70 30.45 1.09
CA LEU A 32 26.21 31.68 0.45
C LEU A 32 27.25 32.82 0.46
N GLU A 33 28.07 32.92 1.50
CA GLU A 33 29.18 33.89 1.54
C GLU A 33 30.39 33.42 0.72
N GLN A 34 30.64 32.11 0.63
CA GLN A 34 31.66 31.58 -0.29
C GLN A 34 31.26 31.82 -1.75
N ALA A 35 29.98 31.66 -2.09
CA ALA A 35 29.43 32.07 -3.39
C ALA A 35 29.53 33.60 -3.62
N GLY A 36 29.49 34.39 -2.56
CA GLY A 36 29.75 35.83 -2.58
C GLY A 36 31.20 36.20 -2.93
N ARG A 37 32.20 35.40 -2.52
CA ARG A 37 33.62 35.62 -2.86
C ARG A 37 34.06 34.94 -4.17
N ALA A 38 33.22 34.08 -4.74
CA ALA A 38 33.48 33.45 -6.02
C ALA A 38 33.40 34.48 -7.18
N GLY A 39 34.25 34.31 -8.20
CA GLY A 39 34.26 35.20 -9.37
C GLY A 39 32.89 35.29 -10.07
N PRO A 40 32.64 36.31 -10.91
CA PRO A 40 31.32 36.57 -11.49
C PRO A 40 30.67 35.37 -12.18
N LEU A 41 31.48 34.55 -12.87
CA LEU A 41 31.04 33.31 -13.51
C LEU A 41 30.58 32.25 -12.52
N ALA A 42 31.33 32.03 -11.44
CA ALA A 42 31.00 31.05 -10.41
C ALA A 42 29.70 31.42 -9.69
N ARG A 43 29.48 32.72 -9.41
CA ARG A 43 28.23 33.19 -8.78
C ARG A 43 27.00 32.93 -9.66
N THR A 44 27.09 33.22 -10.96
CA THR A 44 26.01 32.97 -11.92
C THR A 44 25.68 31.48 -12.00
N VAL A 45 26.69 30.60 -12.05
CA VAL A 45 26.50 29.14 -12.07
C VAL A 45 25.86 28.65 -10.78
N SER A 46 26.30 29.12 -9.62
CA SER A 46 25.69 28.74 -8.32
C SER A 46 24.23 29.17 -8.22
N VAL A 47 23.91 30.41 -8.61
CA VAL A 47 22.52 30.90 -8.60
C VAL A 47 21.66 30.11 -9.58
N ALA A 48 22.15 29.85 -10.79
CA ALA A 48 21.46 29.05 -11.79
C ALA A 48 21.20 27.61 -11.27
N LEU A 49 22.18 26.99 -10.61
CA LEU A 49 22.03 25.65 -10.06
C LEU A 49 21.00 25.60 -8.92
N VAL A 50 21.01 26.59 -8.02
CA VAL A 50 20.02 26.69 -6.94
C VAL A 50 18.62 26.85 -7.52
N LEU A 51 18.44 27.77 -8.47
CA LEU A 51 17.15 27.98 -9.14
C LEU A 51 16.70 26.72 -9.89
N ALA A 52 17.58 26.09 -10.65
CA ALA A 52 17.28 24.85 -11.37
C ALA A 52 16.89 23.72 -10.41
N THR A 53 17.59 23.59 -9.28
CA THR A 53 17.30 22.57 -8.26
C THR A 53 15.96 22.82 -7.60
N VAL A 54 15.67 24.06 -7.18
CA VAL A 54 14.39 24.43 -6.57
C VAL A 54 13.24 24.18 -7.55
N LEU A 55 13.39 24.61 -8.80
CA LEU A 55 12.38 24.46 -9.83
C LEU A 55 12.13 22.97 -10.14
N THR A 56 13.19 22.21 -10.38
CA THR A 56 13.10 20.77 -10.64
C THR A 56 12.43 20.05 -9.46
N ARG A 57 12.84 20.37 -8.23
CA ARG A 57 12.25 19.77 -7.03
C ARG A 57 10.76 20.09 -6.89
N ALA A 58 10.38 21.34 -7.13
CA ALA A 58 9.00 21.77 -7.08
C ALA A 58 8.15 21.04 -8.12
N LEU A 59 8.61 20.98 -9.38
CA LEU A 59 7.93 20.28 -10.46
C LEU A 59 7.79 18.79 -10.16
N THR A 60 8.88 18.12 -9.74
CA THR A 60 8.84 16.70 -9.39
C THR A 60 7.86 16.41 -8.25
N ARG A 61 7.75 17.28 -7.24
CA ARG A 61 6.75 17.09 -6.17
C ARG A 61 5.32 17.31 -6.68
N VAL A 62 5.09 18.36 -7.47
CA VAL A 62 3.76 18.66 -8.00
C VAL A 62 3.23 17.49 -8.82
N PHE A 63 4.02 17.02 -9.79
CA PHE A 63 3.61 15.95 -10.69
C PHE A 63 3.76 14.55 -10.07
N GLY A 64 4.75 14.35 -9.18
CA GLY A 64 5.03 13.04 -8.58
C GLY A 64 4.20 12.74 -7.34
N GLU A 65 3.74 13.76 -6.61
CA GLU A 65 3.04 13.57 -5.33
C GLU A 65 1.71 14.30 -5.28
N LEU A 66 1.70 15.63 -5.42
CA LEU A 66 0.50 16.43 -5.14
C LEU A 66 -0.65 16.15 -6.11
N VAL A 67 -0.36 16.07 -7.42
CA VAL A 67 -1.36 15.77 -8.44
C VAL A 67 -1.89 14.33 -8.28
N PRO A 68 -1.05 13.29 -8.22
CA PRO A 68 -1.52 11.92 -8.01
C PRO A 68 -2.30 11.74 -6.71
N LYS A 69 -1.83 12.35 -5.61
CA LYS A 69 -2.50 12.32 -4.31
C LYS A 69 -3.88 12.94 -4.39
N ASN A 70 -4.00 14.11 -5.01
CA ASN A 70 -5.29 14.78 -5.14
C ASN A 70 -6.25 13.98 -6.05
N LEU A 71 -5.74 13.35 -7.11
CA LEU A 71 -6.53 12.46 -7.96
C LEU A 71 -7.04 11.22 -7.20
N ALA A 72 -6.19 10.63 -6.36
CA ALA A 72 -6.55 9.49 -5.51
C ALA A 72 -7.64 9.85 -4.48
N ILE A 73 -7.60 11.05 -3.89
CA ILE A 73 -8.62 11.53 -2.95
C ILE A 73 -9.92 11.86 -3.69
N ALA A 74 -9.85 12.56 -4.82
CA ALA A 74 -11.04 12.97 -5.57
C ALA A 74 -11.77 11.79 -6.23
N ARG A 75 -11.03 10.76 -6.69
CA ARG A 75 -11.57 9.59 -7.39
C ARG A 75 -10.87 8.29 -6.95
N PRO A 76 -11.13 7.79 -5.73
CA PRO A 76 -10.39 6.67 -5.16
C PRO A 76 -10.54 5.37 -5.96
N LEU A 77 -11.76 5.01 -6.36
CA LEU A 77 -12.00 3.75 -7.08
C LEU A 77 -11.41 3.74 -8.48
N ALA A 78 -11.53 4.85 -9.22
CA ALA A 78 -10.96 4.96 -10.56
C ALA A 78 -9.42 4.96 -10.51
N THR A 79 -8.83 5.68 -9.56
CA THR A 79 -7.38 5.73 -9.36
C THR A 79 -6.84 4.37 -8.92
N ALA A 80 -7.49 3.70 -7.96
CA ALA A 80 -7.11 2.36 -7.53
C ALA A 80 -7.12 1.36 -8.70
N ARG A 81 -8.17 1.37 -9.54
CA ARG A 81 -8.24 0.53 -10.73
C ARG A 81 -7.11 0.80 -11.70
N ALA A 82 -6.83 2.07 -12.01
CA ALA A 82 -5.74 2.44 -12.91
C ALA A 82 -4.37 1.99 -12.37
N VAL A 83 -4.10 2.24 -11.08
CA VAL A 83 -2.86 1.84 -10.42
C VAL A 83 -2.70 0.32 -10.37
N THR A 84 -3.76 -0.43 -10.06
CA THR A 84 -3.71 -1.91 -10.06
C THR A 84 -3.44 -2.47 -11.45
N VAL A 85 -4.04 -1.89 -12.51
CA VAL A 85 -3.77 -2.31 -13.89
C VAL A 85 -2.31 -2.05 -14.26
N PHE A 86 -1.81 -0.86 -13.94
CA PHE A 86 -0.41 -0.51 -14.17
C PHE A 86 0.56 -1.45 -13.41
N GLN A 87 0.28 -1.69 -12.12
CA GLN A 87 1.08 -2.57 -11.28
C GLN A 87 1.08 -4.01 -11.81
N ARG A 88 -0.06 -4.53 -12.26
CA ARG A 88 -0.13 -5.86 -12.88
C ARG A 88 0.70 -5.92 -14.16
N ALA A 89 0.59 -4.93 -15.04
CA ALA A 89 1.38 -4.87 -16.26
C ALA A 89 2.89 -4.86 -15.96
N PHE A 90 3.33 -4.01 -15.02
CA PHE A 90 4.71 -3.96 -14.58
C PHE A 90 5.20 -5.31 -14.03
N SER A 91 4.41 -5.95 -13.17
CA SER A 91 4.73 -7.28 -12.63
C SER A 91 4.80 -8.35 -13.71
N THR A 92 3.92 -8.33 -14.70
CA THR A 92 3.93 -9.29 -15.81
C THR A 92 5.18 -9.11 -16.68
N VAL A 93 5.61 -7.87 -16.92
CA VAL A 93 6.82 -7.58 -17.71
C VAL A 93 8.09 -7.91 -16.93
N THR A 94 8.15 -7.56 -15.65
CA THR A 94 9.34 -7.74 -14.80
C THR A 94 9.44 -9.16 -14.24
N GLY A 95 8.33 -9.91 -14.20
CA GLY A 95 8.25 -11.28 -13.67
C GLY A 95 9.27 -12.25 -14.27
N PRO A 96 9.36 -12.39 -15.61
CA PRO A 96 10.35 -13.27 -16.25
C PRO A 96 11.79 -12.93 -15.88
N LEU A 97 12.10 -11.63 -15.78
CA LEU A 97 13.42 -11.15 -15.39
C LEU A 97 13.75 -11.55 -13.94
N LEU A 98 12.78 -11.39 -13.03
CA LEU A 98 12.93 -11.80 -11.64
C LEU A 98 13.10 -13.31 -11.50
N THR A 99 12.33 -14.11 -12.24
CA THR A 99 12.47 -15.58 -12.27
C THR A 99 13.84 -15.99 -12.80
N PHE A 100 14.37 -15.31 -13.81
CA PHE A 100 15.72 -15.56 -14.32
C PHE A 100 16.80 -15.29 -13.25
N PHE A 101 16.74 -14.15 -12.57
CA PHE A 101 17.70 -13.82 -11.52
C PHE A 101 17.58 -14.75 -10.32
N ASN A 102 16.36 -15.04 -9.86
CA ASN A 102 16.13 -15.99 -8.76
C ASN A 102 16.63 -17.39 -9.12
N GLY A 103 16.35 -17.86 -10.34
CA GLY A 103 16.85 -19.15 -10.82
C GLY A 103 18.38 -19.19 -10.88
N THR A 104 19.01 -18.08 -11.28
CA THR A 104 20.48 -17.95 -11.32
C THR A 104 21.07 -17.95 -9.92
N ALA A 105 20.52 -17.15 -9.00
CA ALA A 105 20.93 -17.13 -7.60
C ALA A 105 20.81 -18.52 -6.96
N ASN A 106 19.66 -19.19 -7.15
CA ASN A 106 19.42 -20.53 -6.62
C ASN A 106 20.40 -21.58 -7.20
N ARG A 107 20.79 -21.46 -8.46
CA ARG A 107 21.83 -22.32 -9.06
C ARG A 107 23.20 -22.09 -8.46
N ILE A 108 23.58 -20.83 -8.23
CA ILE A 108 24.86 -20.48 -7.60
C ILE A 108 24.92 -21.00 -6.17
N VAL A 109 23.87 -20.79 -5.39
CA VAL A 109 23.77 -21.25 -3.99
C VAL A 109 23.85 -22.77 -3.91
N ARG A 110 23.16 -23.49 -4.81
CA ARG A 110 23.28 -24.95 -4.95
C ARG A 110 24.69 -25.40 -5.33
N ALA A 111 25.39 -24.66 -6.19
CA ALA A 111 26.76 -24.98 -6.58
C ALA A 111 27.75 -24.86 -5.40
N VAL A 112 27.42 -24.09 -4.37
CA VAL A 112 28.22 -23.94 -3.13
C VAL A 112 27.73 -24.89 -2.01
N GLY A 113 26.77 -25.77 -2.31
CA GLY A 113 26.27 -26.79 -1.38
C GLY A 113 25.24 -26.28 -0.36
N ILE A 114 24.67 -25.09 -0.57
CA ILE A 114 23.61 -24.52 0.26
C ILE A 114 22.26 -24.81 -0.43
N GLU A 115 21.28 -25.30 0.31
CA GLU A 115 19.93 -25.49 -0.23
C GLU A 115 19.20 -24.14 -0.31
N PRO A 116 18.73 -23.70 -1.49
CA PRO A 116 18.01 -22.44 -1.63
C PRO A 116 16.68 -22.48 -0.88
N GLN A 117 16.49 -21.57 0.07
CA GLN A 117 15.22 -21.34 0.74
C GLN A 117 14.39 -20.36 -0.10
N GLU A 118 13.35 -20.86 -0.79
CA GLU A 118 12.38 -19.99 -1.44
C GLU A 118 11.40 -19.42 -0.41
N GLU A 119 11.74 -18.28 0.20
CA GLU A 119 10.81 -17.58 1.11
C GLU A 119 9.59 -16.95 0.39
N LEU A 120 9.54 -17.01 -0.95
CA LEU A 120 8.43 -16.51 -1.76
C LEU A 120 7.19 -17.42 -1.76
N ALA A 121 7.26 -18.61 -1.18
CA ALA A 121 6.09 -19.42 -0.85
C ALA A 121 5.36 -18.94 0.43
N SER A 122 5.85 -17.90 1.11
CA SER A 122 5.29 -17.40 2.37
C SER A 122 4.24 -16.28 2.19
N VAL A 123 3.34 -16.43 1.22
CA VAL A 123 1.96 -15.97 1.47
C VAL A 123 1.24 -17.17 2.03
N ARG A 124 1.46 -17.40 3.34
CA ARG A 124 0.83 -18.50 4.07
C ARG A 124 -0.67 -18.44 3.79
N SER A 125 -1.22 -19.54 3.29
CA SER A 125 -2.64 -19.58 2.90
C SER A 125 -3.51 -19.23 4.12
N PRO A 126 -4.68 -18.59 3.94
CA PRO A 126 -5.59 -18.26 5.05
C PRO A 126 -5.92 -19.49 5.93
N GLU A 127 -5.95 -20.67 5.33
CA GLU A 127 -6.18 -21.95 5.99
C GLU A 127 -5.01 -22.33 6.92
N GLU A 128 -3.77 -22.15 6.46
CA GLU A 128 -2.56 -22.39 7.28
C GLU A 128 -2.42 -21.34 8.39
N LEU A 129 -2.77 -20.08 8.12
CA LEU A 129 -2.80 -19.02 9.14
C LEU A 129 -3.86 -19.33 10.21
N THR A 130 -5.00 -19.88 9.83
CA THR A 130 -6.06 -20.31 10.76
C THR A 130 -5.55 -21.42 11.70
N VAL A 131 -4.81 -22.39 11.16
CA VAL A 131 -4.19 -23.47 11.95
C VAL A 131 -3.15 -22.91 12.93
N LEU A 132 -2.32 -21.95 12.48
CA LEU A 132 -1.30 -21.32 13.30
C LEU A 132 -1.92 -20.51 14.45
N VAL A 133 -2.94 -19.70 14.16
CA VAL A 133 -3.67 -18.90 15.16
C VAL A 133 -4.32 -19.80 16.21
N GLY A 134 -4.96 -20.91 15.79
CA GLY A 134 -5.52 -21.89 16.71
C GLY A 134 -4.46 -22.59 17.57
N HIS A 135 -3.26 -22.82 17.03
CA HIS A 135 -2.14 -23.36 17.80
C HIS A 135 -1.62 -22.36 18.84
N SER A 136 -1.46 -21.08 18.45
CA SER A 136 -1.05 -20.00 19.37
C SER A 136 -2.06 -19.78 20.51
N ALA A 137 -3.35 -19.98 20.24
CA ALA A 137 -4.39 -19.93 21.27
C ALA A 137 -4.26 -21.07 22.29
N ARG A 138 -4.07 -22.30 21.82
CA ARG A 138 -3.84 -23.48 22.68
C ARG A 138 -2.56 -23.41 23.51
N GLN A 139 -1.54 -22.74 23.00
CA GLN A 139 -0.29 -22.49 23.74
C GLN A 139 -0.40 -21.31 24.71
N GLY A 140 -1.55 -20.65 24.80
CA GLY A 140 -1.77 -19.50 25.69
C GLY A 140 -1.04 -18.23 25.26
N VAL A 141 -0.44 -18.21 24.07
CA VAL A 141 0.26 -17.04 23.50
C VAL A 141 -0.73 -16.01 22.97
N LEU A 142 -1.90 -16.46 22.54
CA LEU A 142 -2.97 -15.61 22.05
C LEU A 142 -4.27 -15.87 22.83
N PRO A 143 -4.95 -14.83 23.36
CA PRO A 143 -6.25 -15.03 23.99
C PRO A 143 -7.27 -15.63 23.01
N GLU A 144 -8.08 -16.58 23.48
CA GLU A 144 -9.07 -17.29 22.64
C GLU A 144 -10.03 -16.34 21.92
N GLN A 145 -10.48 -15.28 22.59
CA GLN A 145 -11.35 -14.27 21.98
C GLN A 145 -10.68 -13.56 20.79
N THR A 146 -9.38 -13.28 20.90
CA THR A 146 -8.60 -12.67 19.81
C THR A 146 -8.39 -13.67 18.68
N ALA A 147 -8.11 -14.93 19.00
CA ALA A 147 -7.97 -16.00 18.02
C ALA A 147 -9.27 -16.21 17.22
N GLU A 148 -10.43 -16.17 17.89
CA GLU A 148 -11.73 -16.24 17.22
C GLU A 148 -11.98 -15.07 16.28
N LEU A 149 -11.66 -13.84 16.69
CA LEU A 149 -11.83 -12.65 15.85
C LEU A 149 -10.97 -12.71 14.59
N VAL A 150 -9.72 -13.15 14.72
CA VAL A 150 -8.80 -13.32 13.58
C VAL A 150 -9.32 -14.39 12.61
N GLN A 151 -9.76 -15.53 13.12
CA GLN A 151 -10.33 -16.62 12.29
C GLN A 151 -11.61 -16.17 11.55
N ARG A 152 -12.49 -15.43 12.22
CA ARG A 152 -13.70 -14.86 11.59
C ARG A 152 -13.35 -13.85 10.50
N SER A 153 -12.27 -13.08 10.69
CA SER A 153 -11.79 -12.11 9.70
C SER A 153 -11.30 -12.79 8.42
N PHE A 154 -10.60 -13.93 8.54
CA PHE A 154 -10.22 -14.73 7.37
C PHE A 154 -11.44 -15.36 6.68
N ALA A 155 -12.40 -15.90 7.45
CA ALA A 155 -13.64 -16.46 6.90
C ALA A 155 -14.56 -15.41 6.25
N PHE A 156 -14.46 -14.13 6.65
CA PHE A 156 -15.18 -13.04 6.02
C PHE A 156 -14.64 -12.74 4.62
N GLY A 157 -13.32 -12.84 4.42
CA GLY A 157 -12.68 -12.60 3.11
C GLY A 157 -13.14 -13.57 2.01
N THR A 158 -13.66 -14.75 2.38
CA THR A 158 -14.17 -15.75 1.44
C THR A 158 -15.68 -15.70 1.22
N ARG A 159 -16.41 -14.90 2.02
CA ARG A 159 -17.87 -14.73 1.91
C ARG A 159 -18.23 -13.85 0.72
N ARG A 160 -19.30 -14.22 0.01
CA ARG A 160 -19.88 -13.46 -1.10
C ARG A 160 -21.15 -12.75 -0.62
N ALA A 161 -21.56 -11.70 -1.33
CA ALA A 161 -22.72 -10.88 -0.95
C ALA A 161 -24.02 -11.69 -0.79
N HIS A 162 -24.16 -12.83 -1.48
CA HIS A 162 -25.31 -13.70 -1.34
C HIS A 162 -25.32 -14.51 -0.03
N ASP A 163 -24.18 -14.72 0.62
CA ASP A 163 -24.07 -15.42 1.91
C ASP A 163 -24.61 -14.58 3.08
N ALA A 164 -24.85 -13.28 2.84
CA ALA A 164 -25.39 -12.33 3.80
C ALA A 164 -26.83 -11.89 3.48
N MET A 165 -27.40 -12.34 2.36
CA MET A 165 -28.79 -12.00 2.01
C MET A 165 -29.75 -12.85 2.84
N THR A 166 -30.65 -12.19 3.57
CA THR A 166 -31.80 -12.85 4.20
C THR A 166 -32.72 -13.37 3.08
N PRO A 167 -33.01 -14.68 3.01
CA PRO A 167 -34.04 -15.19 2.11
C PRO A 167 -35.34 -14.43 2.39
N GLY A 168 -35.95 -13.88 1.34
CA GLY A 168 -37.16 -13.05 1.45
C GLY A 168 -38.14 -13.68 2.44
N THR A 169 -38.38 -12.97 3.54
CA THR A 169 -39.31 -13.36 4.58
C THR A 169 -40.64 -13.68 3.94
N ARG A 170 -41.12 -14.91 4.13
CA ARG A 170 -42.54 -15.23 3.98
C ARG A 170 -43.30 -14.18 4.77
N ASP A 171 -44.15 -13.44 4.07
CA ASP A 171 -45.13 -12.54 4.66
C ASP A 171 -45.94 -13.32 5.72
N PRO A 172 -45.82 -13.01 7.02
CA PRO A 172 -46.58 -13.68 8.07
C PRO A 172 -48.06 -13.32 8.02
N ASP A 173 -48.41 -12.26 7.30
CA ASP A 173 -49.79 -11.88 7.02
C ASP A 173 -50.16 -12.46 5.66
N GLY A 174 -50.80 -13.63 5.67
CA GLY A 174 -51.22 -14.36 4.48
C GLY A 174 -52.20 -13.57 3.60
N HIS A 175 -51.70 -12.58 2.87
CA HIS A 175 -52.41 -11.94 1.77
C HIS A 175 -52.06 -12.70 0.49
N PRO A 176 -53.01 -13.44 -0.13
CA PRO A 176 -52.76 -14.10 -1.39
C PRO A 176 -52.54 -13.02 -2.45
N GLY A 177 -51.28 -12.81 -2.83
CA GLY A 177 -50.92 -12.06 -4.01
C GLY A 177 -51.54 -12.72 -5.24
N GLY A 178 -52.60 -12.09 -5.76
CA GLY A 178 -53.01 -11.94 -7.16
C GLY A 178 -53.02 -13.15 -8.11
N PRO A 179 -54.09 -13.38 -8.90
CA PRO A 179 -54.20 -14.51 -9.81
C PRO A 179 -53.31 -14.33 -11.05
N GLY A 180 -52.15 -15.00 -11.06
CA GLY A 180 -51.27 -15.13 -12.22
C GLY A 180 -51.49 -16.45 -12.98
N GLY A 181 -52.54 -16.50 -13.80
CA GLY A 181 -52.60 -17.23 -15.08
C GLY A 181 -52.12 -18.70 -15.15
N GLY A 182 -52.94 -19.63 -14.67
CA GLY A 182 -52.85 -21.06 -15.00
C GLY A 182 -54.02 -21.54 -15.86
N THR A 183 -54.02 -21.21 -17.15
CA THR A 183 -54.80 -21.95 -18.16
C THR A 183 -53.98 -23.18 -18.55
N GLY A 184 -54.39 -24.45 -18.45
CA GLY A 184 -55.72 -25.02 -18.63
C GLY A 184 -55.72 -25.88 -19.90
N ARG A 185 -55.38 -27.18 -19.77
CA ARG A 185 -55.66 -28.36 -20.65
C ARG A 185 -54.59 -29.41 -20.35
N ARG A 186 -54.82 -30.62 -19.82
CA ARG A 186 -55.95 -31.58 -19.77
C ARG A 186 -56.47 -32.02 -21.14
N GLY A 187 -55.76 -32.99 -21.73
CA GLY A 187 -56.29 -34.11 -22.51
C GLY A 187 -55.43 -35.31 -22.10
N ASP A 188 -55.89 -36.17 -21.21
CA ASP A 188 -56.83 -37.29 -21.38
C ASP A 188 -56.28 -38.45 -22.23
N ARG A 189 -56.19 -39.59 -21.54
CA ARG A 189 -56.47 -40.97 -21.96
C ARG A 189 -55.96 -41.55 -23.29
N ARG A 190 -55.40 -42.75 -23.06
CA ARG A 190 -55.56 -44.02 -23.77
C ARG A 190 -54.56 -44.32 -24.87
N THR A 191 -54.13 -45.58 -24.78
CA THR A 191 -53.36 -46.43 -25.70
C THR A 191 -51.92 -46.04 -25.94
#